data_AF-A0AAV2R841-F1
#
_entry.id   AF-A0AAV2R841-F1
#
_cell.length_a   1.000
_cell.length_b   1.000
_cell.length_c   1.000
_cell.angle_alpha   90.00
_cell.angle_beta   90.00
_cell.angle_gamma   90.00
#
_symmetry.space_group_name_H-M   'P 1'
#
loop_
_entity.id
_entity.type
_entity.pdbx_description
1 polymer ?
#
loop_
_entity_poly.entity_id
_entity_poly.type
_entity_poly.pdbx_seq_one_letter_code
_entity_poly.pdbx_strand_id
1 'polypeptide(L)'
;MRPMMAAQQQQGALCLLLVLLTAACSGVQGAKESAKDVIEEVNAKQLENLVLDSDYVAVFWYKRSCKDCDKVLEELEHIDDDTDRFGVQFVKVADKKLAKSYGVKVFPSLSFFRNKEPMHYEGDLMDEAGVLEFLTSLEAMELPDQIEEVNAKILDKIVEEQDYVAVLFYKNECRRCVKVLGELENIDDDADQLGIAFVKINDPDLADEYSLGSLPALVYYRKRIPVVYDG
;
A
#
# COMPACT_ATOMS: atom_id res chain seq x y z
N MET A 1 -9.99 6.83 -65.33
CA MET A 1 -9.78 5.84 -66.40
C MET A 1 -8.79 4.80 -65.91
N ARG A 2 -9.19 3.51 -65.81
CA ARG A 2 -8.29 2.36 -65.55
C ARG A 2 -7.70 1.86 -66.89
N PRO A 3 -6.57 1.15 -66.91
CA PRO A 3 -6.55 -0.33 -66.76
C PRO A 3 -5.47 -0.80 -65.76
N MET A 4 -5.56 -1.89 -64.99
CA MET A 4 -5.83 -3.33 -65.23
C MET A 4 -4.66 -4.10 -65.87
N MET A 5 -3.94 -4.89 -65.06
CA MET A 5 -3.26 -6.18 -65.37
C MET A 5 -3.12 -6.95 -64.04
N ALA A 6 -3.86 -8.04 -63.78
CA ALA A 6 -3.67 -9.45 -64.21
C ALA A 6 -2.57 -10.16 -63.38
N ALA A 7 -2.90 -11.07 -62.45
CA ALA A 7 -3.17 -12.53 -62.63
C ALA A 7 -1.84 -13.29 -62.88
N GLN A 8 -1.36 -14.27 -62.12
CA GLN A 8 -1.82 -15.63 -61.74
C GLN A 8 -0.64 -16.22 -60.89
N GLN A 9 -0.71 -17.26 -60.03
CA GLN A 9 -1.03 -18.66 -60.33
C GLN A 9 -0.86 -19.58 -59.08
N GLN A 10 -1.81 -20.51 -58.86
CA GLN A 10 -1.78 -21.89 -58.27
C GLN A 10 -1.31 -22.13 -56.81
N GLN A 11 -2.12 -22.64 -55.86
CA GLN A 11 -2.91 -23.89 -55.70
C GLN A 11 -2.13 -25.20 -55.46
N GLY A 12 -2.21 -25.70 -54.21
CA GLY A 12 -2.69 -27.04 -53.88
C GLY A 12 -1.67 -28.11 -53.46
N ALA A 13 -1.76 -28.58 -52.20
CA ALA A 13 -1.79 -30.02 -51.85
C ALA A 13 -2.12 -30.23 -50.37
N LEU A 14 -3.18 -31.00 -50.13
CA LEU A 14 -3.60 -31.57 -48.85
C LEU A 14 -2.50 -32.40 -48.19
N CYS A 15 -2.36 -32.31 -46.86
CA CYS A 15 -1.90 -33.42 -46.06
C CYS A 15 -2.73 -33.50 -44.78
N LEU A 16 -3.74 -34.38 -44.81
CA LEU A 16 -4.53 -34.81 -43.68
C LEU A 16 -3.66 -35.80 -42.89
N LEU A 17 -3.31 -35.51 -41.64
CA LEU A 17 -2.91 -36.53 -40.68
C LEU A 17 -3.37 -36.12 -39.29
N LEU A 18 -4.42 -36.80 -38.84
CA LEU A 18 -4.89 -36.86 -37.46
C LEU A 18 -3.72 -37.15 -36.53
N VAL A 19 -3.49 -36.29 -35.54
CA VAL A 19 -2.88 -36.69 -34.28
C VAL A 19 -3.85 -36.35 -33.15
N LEU A 20 -4.41 -37.42 -32.63
CA LEU A 20 -5.25 -37.66 -31.46
C LEU A 20 -5.25 -36.57 -30.38
N LEU A 21 -6.46 -36.11 -30.03
CA LEU A 21 -6.75 -35.45 -28.76
C LEU A 21 -6.34 -36.37 -27.60
N THR A 22 -5.39 -35.93 -26.79
CA THR A 22 -5.25 -36.38 -25.40
C THR A 22 -5.50 -35.20 -24.47
N ALA A 23 -6.58 -35.35 -23.72
CA ALA A 23 -7.00 -34.70 -22.49
C ALA A 23 -6.00 -33.76 -21.79
N ALA A 24 -6.49 -32.54 -21.56
CA ALA A 24 -6.54 -31.84 -20.27
C ALA A 24 -5.40 -32.06 -19.27
N CYS A 25 -4.65 -30.99 -19.03
CA CYS A 25 -4.51 -30.45 -17.68
C CYS A 25 -4.64 -28.94 -17.79
N SER A 26 -5.73 -28.41 -17.26
CA SER A 26 -5.88 -26.99 -16.96
C SER A 26 -4.66 -26.57 -16.14
N GLY A 27 -3.87 -25.65 -16.68
CA GLY A 27 -2.97 -24.85 -15.85
C GLY A 27 -3.86 -23.97 -14.99
N VAL A 28 -4.31 -24.52 -13.86
CA VAL A 28 -4.90 -23.76 -12.76
C VAL A 28 -3.83 -22.74 -12.38
N GLN A 29 -4.02 -21.49 -12.77
CA GLN A 29 -3.42 -20.39 -12.05
C GLN A 29 -4.06 -20.47 -10.66
N GLY A 30 -3.33 -21.09 -9.73
CA GLY A 30 -3.64 -20.99 -8.32
C GLY A 30 -3.41 -19.54 -7.93
N ALA A 31 -4.39 -18.69 -8.19
CA ALA A 31 -4.63 -17.55 -7.32
C ALA A 31 -4.71 -18.15 -5.92
N LYS A 32 -3.72 -17.82 -5.09
CA LYS A 32 -3.78 -18.09 -3.67
C LYS A 32 -4.87 -17.15 -3.17
N GLU A 33 -6.13 -17.58 -3.24
CA GLU A 33 -7.19 -17.04 -2.38
C GLU A 33 -6.73 -17.37 -0.96
N SER A 34 -6.00 -16.44 -0.35
CA SER A 34 -5.92 -16.37 1.11
C SER A 34 -7.36 -16.25 1.61
N ALA A 35 -7.63 -16.81 2.77
CA ALA A 35 -8.88 -16.58 3.48
C ALA A 35 -8.94 -15.09 3.85
N LYS A 36 -9.39 -14.25 2.92
CA LYS A 36 -9.45 -12.78 3.05
C LYS A 36 -10.55 -12.27 3.98
N ASP A 37 -11.24 -13.19 4.65
CA ASP A 37 -12.33 -12.87 5.56
C ASP A 37 -11.89 -13.04 7.03
N VAL A 38 -10.60 -13.28 7.30
CA VAL A 38 -10.07 -13.50 8.65
C VAL A 38 -8.68 -12.87 8.83
N ILE A 39 -8.58 -11.90 9.75
CA ILE A 39 -7.34 -11.27 10.20
C ILE A 39 -6.35 -12.34 10.65
N GLU A 40 -5.16 -12.33 10.04
CA GLU A 40 -4.17 -13.39 10.19
C GLU A 40 -3.49 -13.35 11.59
N GLU A 41 -3.37 -14.51 12.25
CA GLU A 41 -2.58 -14.64 13.49
C GLU A 41 -1.09 -14.81 13.18
N VAL A 42 -0.25 -13.92 13.70
CA VAL A 42 1.20 -13.94 13.47
C VAL A 42 1.98 -14.09 14.77
N ASN A 43 3.13 -14.77 14.70
CA ASN A 43 4.08 -14.84 15.81
C ASN A 43 5.05 -13.65 15.81
N ALA A 44 5.87 -13.53 16.87
CA ALA A 44 6.80 -12.42 17.03
C ALA A 44 7.73 -12.20 15.83
N LYS A 45 8.33 -13.27 15.30
CA LYS A 45 9.24 -13.18 14.16
C LYS A 45 8.52 -12.76 12.88
N GLN A 46 7.30 -13.25 12.68
CA GLN A 46 6.48 -12.84 11.54
C GLN A 46 6.10 -11.37 11.64
N LEU A 47 5.69 -10.89 12.82
CA LEU A 47 5.38 -9.47 13.02
C LEU A 47 6.60 -8.59 12.75
N GLU A 48 7.77 -8.96 13.28
CA GLU A 48 9.01 -8.22 13.03
C GLU A 48 9.31 -8.08 11.53
N ASN A 49 9.14 -9.16 10.76
CA ASN A 49 9.32 -9.10 9.31
C ASN A 49 8.27 -8.22 8.62
N LEU A 50 6.99 -8.32 9.00
CA LEU A 50 5.91 -7.52 8.40
C LEU A 50 6.13 -6.03 8.61
N VAL A 51 6.52 -5.63 9.84
CA VAL A 51 6.84 -4.23 10.17
C VAL A 51 8.08 -3.73 9.43
N LEU A 52 9.00 -4.62 9.04
CA LEU A 52 10.19 -4.25 8.27
C LEU A 52 9.91 -4.11 6.77
N ASP A 53 9.04 -4.97 6.22
CA ASP A 53 8.78 -5.12 4.80
C ASP A 53 7.60 -4.27 4.31
N SER A 54 6.71 -3.84 5.20
CA SER A 54 5.50 -3.07 4.87
C SER A 54 5.48 -1.72 5.58
N ASP A 55 5.00 -0.71 4.89
CA ASP A 55 4.96 0.67 5.41
C ASP A 55 3.90 0.84 6.49
N TYR A 56 2.78 0.11 6.36
CA TYR A 56 1.62 0.20 7.24
C TYR A 56 1.15 -1.17 7.72
N VAL A 57 1.15 -1.38 9.04
CA VAL A 57 0.69 -2.63 9.66
C VAL A 57 -0.19 -2.32 10.87
N ALA A 58 -1.45 -2.75 10.83
CA ALA A 58 -2.36 -2.74 11.97
C ALA A 58 -2.20 -4.05 12.77
N VAL A 59 -1.99 -3.94 14.08
CA VAL A 59 -1.73 -5.07 14.97
C VAL A 59 -2.73 -5.09 16.10
N PHE A 60 -3.62 -6.08 16.09
CA PHE A 60 -4.54 -6.36 17.18
C PHE A 60 -3.88 -7.24 18.25
N TRP A 61 -3.65 -6.65 19.42
CA TRP A 61 -3.07 -7.32 20.59
C TRP A 61 -4.16 -7.91 21.47
N TYR A 62 -4.16 -9.24 21.62
CA TYR A 62 -5.17 -9.94 22.41
C TYR A 62 -4.58 -10.94 23.39
N LYS A 63 -5.44 -11.48 24.26
CA LYS A 63 -5.12 -12.58 25.18
C LYS A 63 -6.18 -13.65 25.07
N ARG A 64 -5.77 -14.91 25.17
CA ARG A 64 -6.70 -16.06 25.17
C ARG A 64 -7.72 -16.07 26.32
N SER A 65 -7.45 -15.34 27.40
CA SER A 65 -8.35 -15.24 28.57
C SER A 65 -9.09 -13.90 28.64
N CYS A 66 -9.28 -13.24 27.50
CA CYS A 66 -9.90 -11.93 27.39
C CYS A 66 -11.39 -12.09 27.06
N LYS A 67 -12.27 -11.40 27.80
CA LYS A 67 -13.72 -11.55 27.64
C LYS A 67 -14.26 -10.79 26.43
N ASP A 68 -13.65 -9.65 26.13
CA ASP A 68 -14.14 -8.72 25.12
C ASP A 68 -13.33 -8.82 23.80
N CYS A 69 -12.23 -9.57 23.79
CA CYS A 69 -11.37 -9.68 22.61
C CYS A 69 -12.05 -10.38 21.43
N ASP A 70 -12.92 -11.37 21.68
CA ASP A 70 -13.63 -12.06 20.59
C ASP A 70 -14.64 -11.13 19.91
N LYS A 71 -15.31 -10.27 20.69
CA LYS A 71 -16.26 -9.28 20.17
C LYS A 71 -15.55 -8.17 19.41
N VAL A 72 -14.49 -7.62 19.99
CA VAL A 72 -13.68 -6.61 19.31
C VAL A 72 -13.11 -7.18 18.02
N LEU A 73 -12.62 -8.43 18.04
CA LEU A 73 -12.13 -9.07 16.83
C LEU A 73 -13.22 -9.14 15.76
N GLU A 74 -14.45 -9.54 16.11
CA GLU A 74 -15.59 -9.57 15.16
C GLU A 74 -15.82 -8.20 14.50
N GLU A 75 -15.80 -7.10 15.24
CA GLU A 75 -15.92 -5.75 14.67
C GLU A 75 -14.72 -5.39 13.78
N LEU A 76 -13.50 -5.75 14.17
CA LEU A 76 -12.29 -5.47 13.38
C LEU A 76 -12.24 -6.26 12.07
N GLU A 77 -12.82 -7.46 12.04
CA GLU A 77 -12.91 -8.29 10.83
C GLU A 77 -13.86 -7.67 9.78
N HIS A 78 -14.80 -6.80 10.19
CA HIS A 78 -15.66 -6.08 9.24
C HIS A 78 -14.93 -5.00 8.44
N ILE A 79 -13.81 -4.46 8.95
CA ILE A 79 -13.02 -3.40 8.29
C ILE A 79 -11.75 -3.93 7.64
N ASP A 80 -11.42 -5.21 7.79
CA ASP A 80 -10.19 -5.80 7.27
C ASP A 80 -10.05 -5.54 5.75
N ASP A 81 -11.13 -5.80 4.99
CA ASP A 81 -11.13 -5.61 3.54
C ASP A 81 -11.02 -4.13 3.14
N ASP A 82 -11.60 -3.22 3.92
CA ASP A 82 -11.45 -1.78 3.72
C ASP A 82 -10.02 -1.34 4.01
N THR A 83 -9.41 -1.76 5.12
CA THR A 83 -8.01 -1.42 5.44
C THR A 83 -7.02 -1.95 4.39
N ASP A 84 -7.27 -3.13 3.84
CA ASP A 84 -6.53 -3.73 2.73
C ASP A 84 -6.59 -2.86 1.45
N ARG A 85 -7.72 -2.18 1.19
CA ARG A 85 -7.85 -1.24 0.06
C ARG A 85 -6.97 -0.02 0.24
N PHE A 86 -6.65 0.38 1.47
CA PHE A 86 -5.68 1.43 1.77
C PHE A 86 -4.23 0.89 1.86
N GLY A 87 -4.04 -0.41 1.71
CA GLY A 87 -2.70 -1.04 1.78
C GLY A 87 -2.17 -1.16 3.20
N VAL A 88 -3.06 -1.15 4.19
CA VAL A 88 -2.73 -1.45 5.59
C VAL A 88 -2.88 -2.95 5.79
N GLN A 89 -1.81 -3.62 6.23
CA GLN A 89 -1.89 -5.04 6.57
C GLN A 89 -2.44 -5.23 7.98
N PHE A 90 -3.56 -5.91 8.13
CA PHE A 90 -4.14 -6.19 9.45
C PHE A 90 -3.74 -7.59 9.96
N VAL A 91 -3.12 -7.66 11.13
CA VAL A 91 -2.75 -8.91 11.80
C VAL A 91 -3.14 -8.92 13.27
N LYS A 92 -3.26 -10.11 13.86
CA LYS A 92 -3.48 -10.31 15.31
C LYS A 92 -2.36 -11.07 15.97
N VAL A 93 -2.06 -10.70 17.22
CA VAL A 93 -0.93 -11.27 17.98
C VAL A 93 -1.32 -11.58 19.42
N ALA A 94 -1.05 -12.83 19.83
CA ALA A 94 -1.26 -13.32 21.20
C ALA A 94 0.06 -13.50 21.98
N ASP A 95 0.96 -12.51 21.93
CA ASP A 95 2.22 -12.53 22.68
C ASP A 95 2.32 -11.36 23.69
N LYS A 96 2.08 -11.67 24.96
CA LYS A 96 2.13 -10.70 26.06
C LYS A 96 3.53 -10.08 26.26
N LYS A 97 4.61 -10.80 25.94
CA LYS A 97 5.97 -10.27 26.13
C LYS A 97 6.29 -9.27 25.03
N LEU A 98 5.95 -9.61 23.78
CA LEU A 98 6.12 -8.73 22.63
C LEU A 98 5.25 -7.47 22.72
N ALA A 99 3.97 -7.61 23.06
CA ALA A 99 3.08 -6.48 23.27
C ALA A 99 3.67 -5.47 24.28
N LYS A 100 4.26 -5.97 25.38
CA LYS A 100 4.92 -5.12 26.38
C LYS A 100 6.16 -4.40 25.86
N SER A 101 6.95 -5.01 24.96
CA SER A 101 8.11 -4.32 24.38
C SER A 101 7.71 -3.17 23.47
N TYR A 102 6.52 -3.25 22.86
CA TYR A 102 5.90 -2.15 22.12
C TYR A 102 5.04 -1.24 23.00
N GLY A 103 5.13 -1.29 24.34
CA GLY A 103 4.41 -0.37 25.22
C GLY A 103 2.96 -0.76 25.57
N VAL A 104 2.43 -1.84 25.00
CA VAL A 104 1.06 -2.32 25.25
C VAL A 104 0.94 -2.98 26.62
N LYS A 105 0.13 -2.37 27.48
CA LYS A 105 -0.12 -2.85 28.87
C LYS A 105 -1.54 -3.37 29.07
N VAL A 106 -2.50 -2.83 28.31
CA VAL A 106 -3.93 -3.15 28.35
C VAL A 106 -4.29 -4.01 27.15
N PHE A 107 -5.27 -4.91 27.32
CA PHE A 107 -5.73 -5.83 26.29
C PHE A 107 -7.26 -5.91 26.38
N PRO A 108 -7.99 -5.92 25.24
CA PRO A 108 -7.48 -5.78 23.88
C PRO A 108 -6.85 -4.40 23.63
N SER A 109 -6.01 -4.30 22.61
CA SER A 109 -5.37 -3.04 22.18
C SER A 109 -5.03 -3.13 20.70
N LEU A 110 -5.06 -1.99 19.99
CA LEU A 110 -4.66 -1.88 18.60
C LEU A 110 -3.43 -0.98 18.50
N SER A 111 -2.43 -1.43 17.73
CA SER A 111 -1.29 -0.60 17.31
C SER A 111 -1.29 -0.45 15.81
N PHE A 112 -1.07 0.76 15.33
CA PHE A 112 -0.80 1.04 13.93
C PHE A 112 0.68 1.36 13.78
N PHE A 113 1.39 0.52 13.03
CA PHE A 113 2.79 0.76 12.68
C PHE A 113 2.83 1.53 11.37
N ARG A 114 3.45 2.70 11.40
CA ARG A 114 3.74 3.54 10.23
C ARG A 114 5.23 3.80 10.18
N ASN A 115 5.90 3.44 9.09
CA ASN A 115 7.37 3.57 8.98
C ASN A 115 8.13 2.94 10.16
N LYS A 116 7.67 1.78 10.63
CA LYS A 116 8.20 1.02 11.79
C LYS A 116 7.95 1.66 13.16
N GLU A 117 7.34 2.82 13.23
CA GLU A 117 6.98 3.47 14.49
C GLU A 117 5.56 3.07 14.92
N PRO A 118 5.37 2.56 16.16
CA PRO A 118 4.05 2.20 16.65
C PRO A 118 3.30 3.43 17.17
N MET A 119 2.06 3.59 16.72
CA MET A 119 1.04 4.44 17.32
C MET A 119 -0.04 3.56 17.95
N HIS A 120 -0.46 3.85 19.18
CA HIS A 120 -1.51 3.10 19.86
C HIS A 120 -2.86 3.79 19.68
N TYR A 121 -3.90 3.01 19.34
CA TYR A 121 -5.26 3.52 19.34
C TYR A 121 -5.78 3.64 20.77
N GLU A 122 -6.24 4.83 21.14
CA GLU A 122 -6.74 5.16 22.48
C GLU A 122 -8.29 5.25 22.53
N GLY A 123 -8.96 5.06 21.39
CA GLY A 123 -10.42 5.07 21.28
C GLY A 123 -11.10 3.75 21.64
N ASP A 124 -12.40 3.64 21.34
CA ASP A 124 -13.18 2.42 21.56
C ASP A 124 -12.99 1.45 20.39
N LEU A 125 -12.45 0.26 20.67
CA LEU A 125 -12.24 -0.77 19.65
C LEU A 125 -13.54 -1.41 19.16
N MET A 126 -14.67 -1.16 19.82
CA MET A 126 -15.99 -1.55 19.34
C MET A 126 -16.57 -0.53 18.35
N ASP A 127 -15.96 0.64 18.21
CA ASP A 127 -16.36 1.66 17.22
C ASP A 127 -15.61 1.42 15.91
N GLU A 128 -16.20 0.57 15.06
CA GLU A 128 -15.68 0.20 13.74
C GLU A 128 -15.28 1.42 12.91
N ALA A 129 -16.14 2.45 12.87
CA ALA A 129 -15.90 3.66 12.10
C ALA A 129 -14.70 4.45 12.65
N GLY A 130 -14.61 4.60 13.97
CA GLY A 130 -13.50 5.28 14.62
C GLY A 130 -12.16 4.56 14.45
N VAL A 131 -12.16 3.22 14.40
CA VAL A 131 -10.95 2.44 14.13
C VAL A 131 -10.54 2.57 12.67
N LEU A 132 -11.49 2.44 11.73
CA LEU A 132 -11.20 2.59 10.31
C LEU A 132 -10.62 3.97 10.00
N GLU A 133 -11.26 5.04 10.50
CA GLU A 133 -10.76 6.41 10.36
C GLU A 133 -9.33 6.55 10.91
N PHE A 134 -9.03 5.94 12.06
CA PHE A 134 -7.68 5.94 12.60
C PHE A 134 -6.67 5.21 11.71
N LEU A 135 -7.03 4.09 11.09
CA LEU A 135 -6.13 3.32 10.23
C LEU A 135 -5.95 3.93 8.83
N THR A 136 -6.88 4.79 8.40
CA THR A 136 -6.90 5.33 7.03
C THR A 136 -6.75 6.85 6.94
N SER A 137 -6.77 7.57 8.06
CA SER A 137 -6.64 9.04 8.05
C SER A 137 -5.21 9.47 7.76
N LEU A 138 -5.09 10.55 6.99
CA LEU A 138 -3.80 11.17 6.67
C LEU A 138 -3.11 11.68 7.95
N GLU A 139 -3.86 12.26 8.89
CA GLU A 139 -3.34 12.68 10.20
C GLU A 139 -2.70 11.51 10.99
N ALA A 140 -3.30 10.32 10.92
CA ALA A 140 -2.73 9.13 11.53
C ALA A 140 -1.54 8.53 10.73
N MET A 141 -1.27 9.04 9.53
CA MET A 141 -0.07 8.71 8.75
C MET A 141 1.03 9.77 8.92
N GLU A 142 0.67 11.00 9.30
CA GLU A 142 1.57 12.14 9.52
C GLU A 142 2.54 11.91 10.68
N LEU A 143 3.83 12.12 10.42
CA LEU A 143 4.90 12.09 11.42
C LEU A 143 5.42 13.51 11.62
N PRO A 144 5.56 14.01 12.88
CA PRO A 144 6.06 15.35 13.11
C PRO A 144 7.45 15.56 12.48
N ASP A 145 7.63 16.70 11.80
CA ASP A 145 8.88 17.13 11.17
C ASP A 145 9.44 16.13 10.13
N GLN A 146 8.57 15.34 9.48
CA GLN A 146 8.95 14.35 8.46
C GLN A 146 7.90 14.22 7.36
N ILE A 147 8.30 14.50 6.11
CA ILE A 147 7.48 14.26 4.92
C ILE A 147 6.97 12.81 4.92
N GLU A 148 5.67 12.64 4.74
CA GLU A 148 4.95 11.37 4.85
C GLU A 148 5.37 10.41 3.74
N GLU A 149 5.78 9.20 4.13
CA GLU A 149 5.93 8.10 3.19
C GLU A 149 4.58 7.45 2.94
N VAL A 150 4.17 7.34 1.67
CA VAL A 150 2.90 6.75 1.25
C VAL A 150 3.11 5.67 0.20
N ASN A 151 2.20 4.69 0.17
CA ASN A 151 2.12 3.73 -0.94
C ASN A 151 1.26 4.31 -2.08
N ALA A 152 1.26 3.63 -3.24
CA ALA A 152 0.52 4.09 -4.42
C ALA A 152 -0.99 4.27 -4.17
N LYS A 153 -1.61 3.40 -3.36
CA LYS A 153 -3.05 3.46 -3.05
C LYS A 153 -3.41 4.69 -2.22
N ILE A 154 -2.58 5.00 -1.21
CA ILE A 154 -2.75 6.19 -0.37
C ILE A 154 -2.48 7.44 -1.19
N LEU A 155 -1.46 7.42 -2.05
CA LEU A 155 -1.19 8.54 -2.96
C LEU A 155 -2.40 8.86 -3.84
N ASP A 156 -3.03 7.85 -4.45
CA ASP A 156 -4.24 8.03 -5.25
C ASP A 156 -5.35 8.72 -4.46
N LYS A 157 -5.54 8.35 -3.18
CA LYS A 157 -6.54 8.96 -2.29
C LYS A 157 -6.21 10.41 -1.97
N ILE A 158 -4.96 10.71 -1.63
CA ILE A 158 -4.50 12.08 -1.37
C ILE A 158 -4.75 12.96 -2.60
N VAL A 159 -4.43 12.45 -3.80
CA VAL A 159 -4.67 13.16 -5.07
C VAL A 159 -6.17 13.32 -5.36
N GLU A 160 -7.01 12.37 -4.95
CA GLU A 160 -8.47 12.48 -5.07
C GLU A 160 -9.05 13.58 -4.17
N GLU A 161 -8.56 13.72 -2.94
CA GLU A 161 -9.10 14.59 -1.90
C GLU A 161 -8.49 15.99 -1.88
N GLN A 162 -7.19 16.11 -2.19
CA GLN A 162 -6.44 17.36 -2.14
C GLN A 162 -6.28 18.00 -3.52
N ASP A 163 -6.41 19.33 -3.58
CA ASP A 163 -6.25 20.08 -4.82
C ASP A 163 -4.78 20.18 -5.27
N TYR A 164 -3.83 20.15 -4.33
CA TYR A 164 -2.41 20.34 -4.55
C TYR A 164 -1.59 19.34 -3.74
N VAL A 165 -0.77 18.54 -4.43
CA VAL A 165 0.07 17.51 -3.81
C VAL A 165 1.46 17.53 -4.43
N ALA A 166 2.51 17.62 -3.62
CA ALA A 166 3.89 17.45 -4.05
C ALA A 166 4.38 16.05 -3.67
N VAL A 167 4.85 15.28 -4.64
CA VAL A 167 5.20 13.87 -4.47
C VAL A 167 6.65 13.67 -4.84
N LEU A 168 7.49 13.33 -3.87
CA LEU A 168 8.87 12.92 -4.12
C LEU A 168 8.93 11.41 -4.39
N PHE A 169 9.19 11.05 -5.63
CA PHE A 169 9.57 9.69 -5.99
C PHE A 169 11.04 9.48 -5.65
N TYR A 170 11.33 8.43 -4.89
CA TYR A 170 12.68 8.11 -4.46
C TYR A 170 12.94 6.60 -4.52
N LYS A 171 14.17 6.19 -4.21
CA LYS A 171 14.53 4.77 -4.10
C LYS A 171 15.42 4.53 -2.89
N ASN A 172 15.37 3.30 -2.39
CA ASN A 172 16.29 2.83 -1.36
C ASN A 172 17.77 3.00 -1.78
N GLU A 173 18.64 3.18 -0.78
CA GLU A 173 20.10 3.33 -0.95
C GLU A 173 20.53 4.49 -1.88
N CYS A 174 19.71 5.53 -1.96
CA CYS A 174 19.94 6.68 -2.85
C CYS A 174 20.61 7.86 -2.13
N ARG A 175 21.91 8.08 -2.35
CA ARG A 175 22.65 9.22 -1.78
C ARG A 175 22.10 10.61 -2.16
N ARG A 176 21.56 10.74 -3.38
CA ARG A 176 20.95 12.00 -3.84
C ARG A 176 19.62 12.27 -3.15
N CYS A 177 18.83 11.21 -2.92
CA CYS A 177 17.52 11.29 -2.29
C CYS A 177 17.63 11.82 -0.86
N VAL A 178 18.62 11.38 -0.08
CA VAL A 178 18.86 11.90 1.29
C VAL A 178 19.06 13.42 1.31
N LYS A 179 19.78 13.97 0.32
CA LYS A 179 20.00 15.41 0.24
C LYS A 179 18.73 16.15 -0.15
N VAL A 180 18.05 15.67 -1.20
CA VAL A 180 16.81 16.30 -1.68
C VAL A 180 15.74 16.27 -0.60
N LEU A 181 15.53 15.12 0.05
CA LEU A 181 14.63 15.00 1.20
C LEU A 181 14.96 16.04 2.27
N GLY A 182 16.21 16.10 2.73
CA GLY A 182 16.59 17.08 3.77
C GLY A 182 16.36 18.55 3.38
N GLU A 183 16.41 18.90 2.10
CA GLU A 183 16.04 20.25 1.65
C GLU A 183 14.51 20.44 1.59
N LEU A 184 13.77 19.40 1.21
CA LEU A 184 12.30 19.41 1.14
C LEU A 184 11.65 19.46 2.52
N GLU A 185 12.21 18.75 3.50
CA GLU A 185 11.76 18.82 4.90
C GLU A 185 11.81 20.26 5.46
N ASN A 186 12.74 21.10 4.99
CA ASN A 186 12.81 22.50 5.43
C ASN A 186 11.69 23.39 4.87
N ILE A 187 10.97 22.94 3.83
CA ILE A 187 9.90 23.70 3.18
C ILE A 187 8.53 23.09 3.40
N ASP A 188 8.46 21.93 4.05
CA ASP A 188 7.24 21.15 4.26
C ASP A 188 6.19 21.95 5.05
N ASP A 189 6.59 22.47 6.21
CA ASP A 189 5.77 23.34 7.06
C ASP A 189 5.22 24.58 6.32
N ASP A 190 6.01 25.14 5.40
CA ASP A 190 5.62 26.30 4.59
C ASP A 190 4.65 25.88 3.46
N ALA A 191 4.83 24.69 2.89
CA ALA A 191 3.96 24.12 1.87
C ALA A 191 2.58 23.77 2.43
N ASP A 192 2.53 23.19 3.63
CA ASP A 192 1.29 22.87 4.34
C ASP A 192 0.45 24.11 4.65
N GLN A 193 1.09 25.21 5.08
CA GLN A 193 0.41 26.49 5.29
C GLN A 193 -0.22 27.05 3.99
N LEU A 194 0.28 26.64 2.83
CA LEU A 194 -0.25 27.00 1.52
C LEU A 194 -1.27 25.98 1.00
N GLY A 195 -1.55 24.92 1.75
CA GLY A 195 -2.47 23.84 1.40
C GLY A 195 -1.91 22.91 0.33
N ILE A 196 -0.59 22.69 0.32
CA ILE A 196 0.09 21.74 -0.55
C ILE A 196 0.55 20.58 0.31
N ALA A 197 -0.11 19.43 0.19
CA ALA A 197 0.33 18.22 0.88
C ALA A 197 1.65 17.73 0.28
N PHE A 198 2.67 17.51 1.09
CA PHE A 198 3.95 16.94 0.66
C PHE A 198 4.02 15.48 1.06
N VAL A 199 4.31 14.59 0.11
CA VAL A 199 4.50 13.16 0.39
C VAL A 199 5.71 12.62 -0.36
N LYS A 200 6.24 11.48 0.09
CA LYS A 200 7.28 10.71 -0.58
C LYS A 200 6.80 9.29 -0.85
N ILE A 201 7.28 8.70 -1.94
CA ILE A 201 6.91 7.35 -2.35
C ILE A 201 8.12 6.60 -2.90
N ASN A 202 8.26 5.35 -2.47
CA ASN A 202 9.27 4.40 -2.94
C ASN A 202 8.61 3.30 -3.77
N ASP A 203 8.11 3.67 -4.95
CA ASP A 203 7.47 2.76 -5.87
C ASP A 203 8.16 2.84 -7.24
N PRO A 204 9.12 1.92 -7.52
CA PRO A 204 9.83 1.92 -8.80
C PRO A 204 8.92 1.58 -9.97
N ASP A 205 7.88 0.77 -9.77
CA ASP A 205 6.95 0.37 -10.82
C ASP A 205 6.09 1.59 -11.25
N LEU A 206 5.59 2.36 -10.27
CA LEU A 206 4.86 3.60 -10.53
C LEU A 206 5.75 4.68 -11.14
N ALA A 207 7.01 4.79 -10.70
CA ALA A 207 7.97 5.72 -11.29
C ALA A 207 8.25 5.43 -12.78
N ASP A 208 8.30 4.14 -13.15
CA ASP A 208 8.46 3.69 -14.53
C ASP A 208 7.19 3.96 -15.35
N GLU A 209 5.99 3.75 -14.80
CA GLU A 209 4.72 4.10 -15.44
C GLU A 209 4.66 5.60 -15.79
N TYR A 210 5.13 6.45 -14.88
CA TYR A 210 5.18 7.90 -15.06
C TYR A 210 6.35 8.34 -15.94
N SER A 211 7.23 7.42 -16.35
CA SER A 211 8.42 7.69 -17.15
C SER A 211 9.34 8.76 -16.52
N LEU A 212 9.46 8.75 -15.19
CA LEU A 212 10.23 9.76 -14.43
C LEU A 212 11.74 9.69 -14.67
N GLY A 213 12.24 8.61 -15.28
CA GLY A 213 13.64 8.46 -15.63
C GLY A 213 14.52 8.23 -14.41
N SER A 214 15.30 9.23 -13.99
CA SER A 214 16.25 9.07 -12.88
C SER A 214 15.73 9.63 -11.56
N LEU A 215 15.58 8.76 -10.56
CA LEU A 215 15.21 9.15 -9.20
C LEU A 215 16.39 9.77 -8.40
N PRO A 216 16.13 10.73 -7.49
CA PRO A 216 14.79 11.20 -7.08
C PRO A 216 14.15 12.14 -8.12
N ALA A 217 12.82 12.12 -8.20
CA ALA A 217 12.04 12.99 -9.07
C ALA A 217 10.86 13.58 -8.28
N LEU A 218 10.58 14.86 -8.47
CA LEU A 218 9.46 15.55 -7.82
C LEU A 218 8.31 15.70 -8.82
N VAL A 219 7.11 15.27 -8.45
CA VAL A 219 5.90 15.37 -9.24
C VAL A 219 4.90 16.23 -8.47
N TYR A 220 4.38 17.27 -9.10
CA TYR A 220 3.37 18.14 -8.53
C TYR A 220 2.01 17.87 -9.17
N TYR A 221 1.05 17.43 -8.37
CA TYR A 221 -0.33 17.30 -8.78
C TYR A 221 -1.05 18.63 -8.59
N ARG A 222 -1.66 19.11 -9.68
CA ARG A 222 -2.55 20.26 -9.66
C ARG A 222 -3.93 19.82 -10.11
N LYS A 223 -4.88 19.72 -9.18
CA LYS A 223 -6.24 19.23 -9.45
C LYS A 223 -6.22 17.91 -10.21
N ARG A 224 -5.44 16.94 -9.69
CA ARG A 224 -5.22 15.59 -10.24
C ARG A 224 -4.38 15.51 -11.52
N ILE A 225 -3.86 16.62 -12.02
CA ILE A 225 -2.97 16.61 -13.20
C ILE A 225 -1.52 16.58 -12.70
N PRO A 226 -0.76 15.50 -12.94
CA PRO A 226 0.64 15.43 -12.55
C PRO A 226 1.50 16.29 -13.49
N VAL A 227 2.41 17.06 -12.90
CA VAL A 227 3.43 17.85 -13.59
C VAL A 227 4.78 17.47 -13.01
N VAL A 228 5.66 16.92 -13.85
CA VAL A 228 7.03 16.59 -13.44
C VAL A 228 7.84 17.88 -13.28
N TYR A 229 8.58 18.00 -12.18
CA TYR A 229 9.49 19.10 -11.93
C TYR A 229 10.86 18.79 -12.54
N ASP A 230 11.29 19.61 -13.50
CA ASP A 230 12.51 19.36 -14.29
C ASP A 230 13.82 19.93 -13.69
N GLY A 231 13.76 20.58 -12.53
CA GLY A 231 14.93 21.13 -11.82
C GLY A 231 14.91 22.64 -11.60
#